data_AF-C0EML8-F1
#
_entry.id   AF-C0EML8-F1
#
_cell.length_a   1.000
_cell.length_b   1.000
_cell.length_c   1.000
_cell.angle_alpha   90.00
_cell.angle_beta   90.00
_cell.angle_gamma   90.00
#
_symmetry.space_group_name_H-M   'P 1'
#
loop_
_entity.id
_entity.type
_entity.pdbx_description
1 polymer ?
#
loop_
_entity_poly.entity_id
_entity_poly.type
_entity_poly.pdbx_seq_one_letter_code
_entity_poly.pdbx_strand_id
1 'polypeptide(L)'
;MFVNVNPAATLMLGQARGAAIAALVMHDLPVFEYTALQVKQAVVGKGKAAKEQVQHMVVQMLALSGTPQADAADGLAVALTHALRNHGLASQLNPDGLQVKRGRFQW
;
A
#
# COMPACT_ATOMS: atom_id res chain seq x y z
N MET A 1 -0.49 -2.53 -15.11
CA MET A 1 -1.19 -1.83 -16.20
C MET A 1 -2.27 -0.97 -15.59
N PHE A 2 -2.12 0.36 -15.63
CA PHE A 2 -3.18 1.29 -15.22
C PHE A 2 -4.11 1.46 -16.42
N VAL A 3 -5.36 1.00 -16.31
CA VAL A 3 -6.40 1.22 -17.31
C VAL A 3 -7.24 2.38 -16.79
N ASN A 4 -6.96 3.58 -17.26
CA ASN A 4 -7.76 4.77 -16.95
C ASN A 4 -8.53 5.15 -18.24
N VAL A 5 -9.82 5.43 -18.07
CA VAL A 5 -10.76 5.72 -19.17
C VAL A 5 -10.39 7.04 -19.88
N ASN A 6 -9.63 7.91 -19.22
CA ASN A 6 -9.16 9.17 -19.78
C ASN A 6 -7.65 9.13 -20.12
N PRO A 7 -7.27 9.19 -21.40
CA PRO A 7 -5.87 9.15 -21.82
C PRO A 7 -5.05 10.36 -21.33
N ALA A 8 -5.66 11.54 -21.19
CA ALA A 8 -4.97 12.73 -20.65
C ALA A 8 -4.62 12.54 -19.17
N ALA A 9 -5.55 12.01 -18.37
CA ALA A 9 -5.29 11.70 -16.97
C ALA A 9 -4.22 10.61 -16.81
N THR A 10 -4.21 9.61 -17.71
CA THR A 10 -3.16 8.58 -17.75
C THR A 10 -1.79 9.17 -18.02
N LEU A 11 -1.70 10.11 -18.97
CA LEU A 11 -0.46 10.78 -19.32
C LEU A 11 0.08 11.62 -18.15
N MET A 12 -0.79 12.42 -17.51
CA MET A 12 -0.40 13.22 -16.34
C MET A 12 0.09 12.34 -15.19
N LEU A 13 -0.59 11.23 -14.92
CA LEU A 13 -0.17 10.27 -13.88
C LEU A 13 1.18 9.64 -14.23
N GLY A 14 1.41 9.31 -15.51
CA GLY A 14 2.69 8.79 -16.00
C GLY A 14 3.84 9.77 -15.79
N GLN A 15 3.62 11.05 -16.09
CA GLN A 15 4.60 12.11 -15.88
C GLN A 15 4.92 12.32 -14.39
N ALA A 16 3.90 12.43 -13.53
CA ALA A 16 4.08 12.59 -12.09
C ALA A 16 4.85 11.41 -11.48
N ARG A 17 4.50 10.18 -11.88
CA ARG A 17 5.21 8.97 -11.44
C ARG A 17 6.65 8.93 -11.94
N GLY A 18 6.89 9.30 -13.20
CA GLY A 18 8.23 9.38 -13.78
C GLY A 18 9.12 10.35 -13.01
N ALA A 19 8.60 11.53 -12.68
CA ALA A 19 9.31 12.52 -11.88
C ALA A 19 9.66 12.00 -10.47
N ALA A 20 8.71 11.33 -9.81
CA ALA A 20 8.93 10.75 -8.48
C ALA A 20 10.00 9.64 -8.50
N ILE A 21 9.95 8.72 -9.47
CA ILE A 21 10.94 7.64 -9.61
C ILE A 21 12.33 8.22 -9.95
N ALA A 22 12.40 9.19 -10.87
CA ALA A 22 13.66 9.84 -11.22
C ALA A 22 14.31 10.49 -9.99
N ALA A 23 13.52 11.19 -9.16
CA ALA A 23 14.02 11.77 -7.91
C ALA A 23 14.60 10.71 -6.96
N LEU A 24 13.90 9.58 -6.76
CA LEU A 24 14.40 8.49 -5.92
C LEU A 24 15.71 7.90 -6.44
N VAL A 25 15.80 7.66 -7.76
CA VAL A 25 17.00 7.09 -8.39
C VAL A 25 18.18 8.06 -8.32
N MET A 26 17.96 9.37 -8.49
CA MET A 26 19.01 10.39 -8.34
C MET A 26 19.59 10.46 -6.92
N HIS A 27 18.87 9.93 -5.93
CA HIS A 27 19.31 9.84 -4.53
C HIS A 27 19.71 8.41 -4.11
N ASP A 28 19.95 7.51 -5.07
CA ASP A 28 20.32 6.10 -4.83
C ASP A 28 19.34 5.34 -3.91
N LEU A 29 18.05 5.74 -3.91
CA LEU A 29 17.02 5.08 -3.12
C LEU A 29 16.40 3.92 -3.91
N PRO A 30 16.25 2.74 -3.29
CA PRO A 30 15.65 1.59 -3.97
C PRO A 30 14.15 1.81 -4.22
N VAL A 31 13.72 1.47 -5.44
CA VAL A 31 12.32 1.61 -5.87
C VAL A 31 11.66 0.23 -5.92
N PHE A 32 10.49 0.11 -5.27
CA PHE A 32 9.70 -1.12 -5.26
C PHE A 32 8.30 -0.86 -5.81
N GLU A 33 7.79 -1.78 -6.62
CA GLU A 33 6.47 -1.68 -7.21
C GLU A 33 5.52 -2.76 -6.68
N TYR A 34 4.28 -2.36 -6.38
CA TYR A 34 3.22 -3.25 -5.94
C TYR A 34 1.97 -3.02 -6.78
N THR A 35 1.36 -4.12 -7.22
CA THR A 35 0.05 -4.10 -7.88
C THR A 35 -1.04 -3.82 -6.85
N ALA A 36 -2.16 -3.24 -7.30
CA ALA A 36 -3.33 -3.03 -6.43
C ALA A 36 -3.81 -4.32 -5.76
N LEU A 37 -3.70 -5.47 -6.46
CA LEU A 37 -4.01 -6.78 -5.90
C LEU A 37 -3.09 -7.13 -4.73
N GLN A 38 -1.78 -6.93 -4.88
CA GLN A 38 -0.80 -7.19 -3.82
C GLN A 38 -1.04 -6.30 -2.60
N VAL A 39 -1.36 -5.02 -2.81
CA VAL A 39 -1.68 -4.09 -1.72
C VAL A 39 -2.92 -4.55 -0.96
N LYS A 40 -4.01 -4.84 -1.66
CA LYS A 40 -5.26 -5.33 -1.07
C LYS A 40 -5.07 -6.67 -0.34
N GLN A 41 -4.28 -7.57 -0.92
CA GLN A 41 -3.93 -8.85 -0.27
C GLN A 41 -3.09 -8.65 0.99
N ALA A 42 -2.12 -7.73 1.00
CA ALA A 42 -1.25 -7.50 2.15
C ALA A 42 -2.00 -6.84 3.32
N VAL A 43 -2.81 -5.82 3.02
CA VAL A 43 -3.48 -5.01 4.05
C VAL A 43 -4.76 -5.68 4.56
N VAL A 44 -5.58 -6.25 3.67
CA VAL A 44 -6.91 -6.79 4.01
C VAL A 44 -6.95 -8.32 3.99
N GLY A 45 -5.92 -8.99 3.46
CA GLY A 45 -5.90 -10.45 3.27
C GLY A 45 -6.64 -10.93 2.01
N LYS A 46 -7.40 -10.08 1.33
CA LYS A 46 -8.18 -10.41 0.13
C LYS A 46 -7.88 -9.43 -1.02
N GLY A 47 -7.43 -9.94 -2.16
CA GLY A 47 -7.06 -9.11 -3.31
C GLY A 47 -8.23 -8.37 -3.98
N LYS A 48 -9.46 -8.87 -3.79
CA LYS A 48 -10.69 -8.23 -4.30
C LYS A 48 -11.34 -7.28 -3.29
N ALA A 49 -10.64 -6.89 -2.22
CA ALA A 49 -11.16 -5.97 -1.21
C ALA A 49 -11.58 -4.62 -1.82
N ALA A 50 -12.63 -4.02 -1.24
CA ALA A 50 -13.07 -2.67 -1.56
C ALA A 50 -12.08 -1.63 -1.04
N LYS A 51 -12.08 -0.42 -1.62
CA LYS A 51 -11.10 0.63 -1.26
C LYS A 51 -11.31 1.10 0.19
N GLU A 52 -12.55 1.15 0.61
CA GLU A 52 -13.00 1.53 1.96
C GLU A 52 -12.47 0.53 3.00
N GLN A 53 -12.43 -0.76 2.64
CA GLN A 53 -11.85 -1.79 3.52
C GLN A 53 -10.35 -1.59 3.69
N VAL A 54 -9.63 -1.26 2.62
CA VAL A 54 -8.19 -0.94 2.71
C VAL A 54 -7.97 0.25 3.63
N GLN A 55 -8.72 1.33 3.45
CA GLN A 55 -8.61 2.54 4.28
C GLN A 55 -8.92 2.27 5.76
N HIS A 56 -9.98 1.50 6.04
CA HIS A 56 -10.31 1.09 7.41
C HIS A 56 -9.18 0.27 8.04
N MET A 57 -8.63 -0.68 7.29
CA MET A 57 -7.51 -1.51 7.76
C MET A 57 -6.23 -0.70 7.99
N VAL A 58 -5.94 0.31 7.17
CA VAL A 58 -4.82 1.24 7.38
C VAL A 58 -4.97 1.99 8.71
N VAL A 59 -6.17 2.50 9.00
CA VAL A 59 -6.46 3.19 10.27
C VAL A 59 -6.25 2.26 11.46
N GLN A 60 -6.75 1.02 11.37
CA GLN A 60 -6.60 0.02 12.43
C GLN A 60 -5.13 -0.39 12.62
N MET A 61 -4.41 -0.72 11.55
CA MET A 61 -3.02 -1.19 11.62
C MET A 61 -2.03 -0.13 12.13
N LEU A 62 -2.29 1.14 11.85
CA LEU A 62 -1.44 2.26 12.26
C LEU A 62 -1.98 3.00 13.50
N ALA A 63 -3.07 2.51 14.11
CA ALA A 63 -3.75 3.17 15.23
C ALA A 63 -3.99 4.67 15.01
N LEU A 64 -4.45 5.06 13.81
CA LEU A 64 -4.67 6.46 13.46
C LEU A 64 -5.89 7.02 14.20
N SER A 65 -5.79 8.26 14.67
CA SER A 65 -6.87 8.96 15.38
C SER A 65 -8.05 9.35 14.48
N GLY A 66 -7.90 9.27 13.16
CA GLY A 66 -8.94 9.61 12.21
C GLY A 66 -8.72 8.99 10.84
N THR A 67 -9.74 9.07 10.01
CA THR A 67 -9.73 8.51 8.66
C THR A 67 -8.96 9.45 7.71
N PRO A 68 -7.81 9.05 7.16
CA PRO A 68 -7.04 9.90 6.25
C PRO A 68 -7.78 10.11 4.92
N GLN A 69 -7.43 11.15 4.16
CA GLN A 69 -7.91 11.32 2.78
C GLN A 69 -7.56 10.08 1.94
N ALA A 70 -8.37 9.78 0.92
CA ALA A 70 -8.22 8.59 0.08
C ALA A 70 -6.80 8.41 -0.49
N ASP A 71 -6.17 9.48 -0.99
CA ASP A 71 -4.82 9.40 -1.57
C ASP A 71 -3.74 9.13 -0.51
N ALA A 72 -3.91 9.71 0.68
CA ALA A 72 -3.03 9.45 1.82
C ALA A 72 -3.19 8.01 2.33
N ALA A 73 -4.43 7.50 2.36
CA ALA A 73 -4.70 6.10 2.71
C ALA A 73 -4.03 5.13 1.72
N ASP A 74 -4.09 5.42 0.42
CA ASP A 74 -3.45 4.61 -0.62
C ASP A 74 -1.92 4.61 -0.47
N GLY A 75 -1.31 5.76 -0.20
CA GLY A 75 0.12 5.87 0.08
C GLY A 75 0.55 5.06 1.31
N LEU A 76 -0.20 5.17 2.41
CA LEU A 76 0.04 4.38 3.63
C LEU A 76 -0.14 2.88 3.38
N ALA A 77 -1.13 2.47 2.59
CA ALA A 77 -1.34 1.07 2.23
C ALA A 77 -0.17 0.49 1.42
N VAL A 78 0.40 1.27 0.49
CA VAL A 78 1.60 0.86 -0.26
C VAL A 78 2.81 0.74 0.66
N ALA A 79 3.01 1.69 1.58
CA ALA A 79 4.08 1.64 2.56
C ALA A 79 3.96 0.44 3.50
N LEU A 80 2.76 0.16 4.02
CA LEU A 80 2.47 -1.05 4.80
C LEU A 80 2.75 -2.32 3.99
N THR A 81 2.35 -2.36 2.72
CA THR A 81 2.62 -3.51 1.85
C THR A 81 4.13 -3.77 1.71
N HIS A 82 4.92 -2.72 1.54
CA HIS A 82 6.38 -2.83 1.52
C HIS A 82 6.92 -3.34 2.86
N ALA A 83 6.53 -2.70 3.97
CA ALA A 83 6.94 -3.08 5.32
C ALA A 83 6.62 -4.54 5.67
N LEU A 84 5.42 -5.01 5.35
CA LEU A 84 4.98 -6.39 5.61
C LEU A 84 5.73 -7.42 4.76
N ARG A 85 6.17 -7.06 3.55
CA ARG A 85 6.95 -7.94 2.66
C ARG A 85 8.46 -7.94 2.94
N ASN A 86 9.03 -6.80 3.29
CA ASN A 86 10.49 -6.64 3.42
C ASN A 86 11.01 -6.69 4.86
N HIS A 87 10.25 -6.22 5.85
CA HIS A 87 10.78 -5.97 7.19
C HIS A 87 10.28 -6.94 8.27
N GLY A 88 9.48 -7.96 7.90
CA GLY A 88 8.89 -8.86 8.89
C GLY A 88 7.97 -8.15 9.89
N LEU A 89 7.55 -6.90 9.61
CA LEU A 89 6.73 -6.05 10.49
C LEU A 89 5.42 -6.70 10.93
N ALA A 90 4.98 -7.71 10.17
CA ALA A 90 4.02 -8.73 10.58
C ALA A 90 4.18 -9.25 12.02
N SER A 91 5.42 -9.46 12.50
CA SER A 91 5.68 -9.94 13.87
C SER A 91 5.69 -8.83 14.92
N GLN A 92 5.87 -7.57 14.52
CA GLN A 92 5.96 -6.42 15.43
C GLN A 92 4.62 -5.69 15.61
N LEU A 93 3.72 -5.74 14.62
CA LEU A 93 2.36 -5.17 14.71
C LEU A 93 1.38 -6.09 15.47
N ASN A 94 1.86 -6.93 16.38
CA ASN A 94 1.04 -7.92 17.09
C ASN A 94 0.77 -7.54 18.57
N PRO A 95 -0.22 -6.67 18.85
CA PRO A 95 -0.69 -6.45 20.22
C PRO A 95 -1.67 -7.53 20.72
N ASP A 96 -2.35 -8.30 19.83
CA ASP A 96 -3.50 -9.16 20.21
C ASP A 96 -3.54 -10.61 19.65
N GLY A 97 -2.42 -11.15 19.13
CA GLY A 97 -2.36 -12.56 18.71
C GLY A 97 -2.75 -12.85 17.24
N LEU A 98 -2.63 -11.86 16.36
CA LEU A 98 -2.85 -12.03 14.92
C LEU A 98 -1.73 -12.90 14.30
N GLN A 99 -2.08 -14.13 13.91
CA GLN A 99 -1.13 -15.07 13.31
C GLN A 99 -0.75 -14.63 11.89
N VAL A 100 0.51 -14.23 11.72
CA VAL A 100 1.07 -13.96 10.40
C VAL A 100 1.82 -15.17 9.88
N LYS A 101 1.29 -15.81 8.83
CA LYS A 101 1.94 -16.94 8.14
C LYS A 101 2.44 -16.47 6.78
N ARG A 102 3.77 -16.45 6.59
CA ARG A 102 4.44 -16.02 5.34
C ARG A 102 4.11 -14.57 4.91
N GLY A 103 4.11 -13.62 5.87
CA GLY A 103 3.82 -12.20 5.59
C GLY A 103 2.37 -11.90 5.24
N ARG A 104 1.44 -12.82 5.58
CA ARG A 104 -0.01 -12.65 5.39
C ARG A 104 -0.72 -12.73 6.74
N PHE A 105 -1.51 -11.72 7.05
CA PHE A 105 -2.47 -11.77 8.14
C PHE A 105 -3.63 -12.68 7.74
N GLN A 106 -3.94 -13.68 8.57
CA GLN A 106 -5.18 -14.45 8.46
C GLN A 106 -6.17 -13.88 9.48
N TRP A 107 -7.31 -13.42 8.96
CA TRP A 107 -8.47 -12.95 9.72
C TRP A 107 -9.51 -14.06 9.80
#